data_AF-A0AAD7H7B2-F1
#
_entry.id   AF-A0AAD7H7B2-F1
#
_cell.length_a   1.000
_cell.length_b   1.000
_cell.length_c   1.000
_cell.angle_alpha   90.00
_cell.angle_beta   90.00
_cell.angle_gamma   90.00
#
_symmetry.space_group_name_H-M   'P 1'
#
loop_
_entity.id
_entity.type
_entity.pdbx_description
1 polymer ?
#
loop_
_entity_poly.entity_id
_entity_poly.type
_entity_poly.pdbx_seq_one_letter_code
_entity_poly.pdbx_strand_id
1 'polypeptide(L)'
;MTVEHIKAEILAWQTALQAADAGDFRGAIRLFEPISDTSKILVNVALLHDRLGERAEAIANFSQAIEMDGYLAIAYFQRGVAYFHAEEYDKALLDFSAAQDKMRTNLEINYEVLGLNYKLKLPEIHFNKWLTLRKLGQTTESSILLQKMTQAAPSPQMTAPIEAAQKSPEEAAPCSMVRPLPLYHHLINYMHMYSRSERYTDRRRARYSY
;
A
#
# COMPACT_ATOMS: atom_id res chain seq x y z
N MET A 1 5.24 -27.21 -3.59
CA MET A 1 3.99 -26.60 -3.09
C MET A 1 2.82 -27.46 -3.55
N THR A 2 2.01 -28.00 -2.63
CA THR A 2 0.85 -28.85 -2.97
C THR A 2 -0.42 -27.99 -3.10
N VAL A 3 -1.44 -28.49 -3.80
CA VAL A 3 -2.75 -27.79 -3.92
C VAL A 3 -3.39 -27.53 -2.55
N GLU A 4 -3.18 -28.43 -1.59
CA GLU A 4 -3.65 -28.29 -0.21
C GLU A 4 -2.97 -27.13 0.52
N HIS A 5 -1.67 -26.93 0.28
CA HIS A 5 -0.93 -25.81 0.85
C HIS A 5 -1.45 -24.46 0.34
N ILE A 6 -1.66 -24.34 -0.97
CA ILE A 6 -2.22 -23.12 -1.58
C ILE A 6 -3.64 -22.84 -1.04
N LYS A 7 -4.47 -23.88 -0.89
CA LYS A 7 -5.81 -23.74 -0.29
C LYS A 7 -5.74 -23.25 1.16
N ALA A 8 -4.78 -23.75 1.94
CA ALA A 8 -4.56 -23.33 3.32
C ALA A 8 -4.09 -21.87 3.40
N GLU A 9 -3.18 -21.43 2.53
CA GLU A 9 -2.72 -20.04 2.47
C GLU A 9 -3.85 -19.07 2.10
N ILE A 10 -4.66 -19.43 1.10
CA ILE A 10 -5.82 -18.62 0.69
C ILE A 10 -6.82 -18.49 1.85
N LEU A 11 -7.07 -19.58 2.56
CA LEU A 11 -7.98 -19.57 3.71
C LEU A 11 -7.42 -18.69 4.83
N ALA A 12 -6.12 -18.84 5.15
CA ALA A 12 -5.46 -18.02 6.17
C ALA A 12 -5.53 -16.53 5.83
N TRP A 13 -5.28 -16.15 4.57
CA TRP A 13 -5.43 -14.78 4.10
C TRP A 13 -6.89 -14.29 4.28
N GLN A 14 -7.88 -15.05 3.81
CA GLN A 14 -9.29 -14.66 3.95
C GLN A 14 -9.71 -14.47 5.41
N THR A 15 -9.30 -15.37 6.30
CA THR A 15 -9.58 -15.25 7.73
C THR A 15 -8.89 -14.04 8.34
N ALA A 16 -7.65 -13.75 7.93
CA ALA A 16 -6.93 -12.56 8.39
C ALA A 16 -7.62 -11.25 7.98
N LEU A 17 -8.13 -11.17 6.74
CA LEU A 17 -8.90 -10.02 6.27
C LEU A 17 -10.21 -9.85 7.05
N GLN A 18 -10.94 -10.95 7.29
CA GLN A 18 -12.17 -10.91 8.10
C GLN A 18 -11.90 -10.42 9.52
N ALA A 19 -10.80 -10.87 10.14
CA ALA A 19 -10.38 -10.39 11.46
C ALA A 19 -10.07 -8.88 11.41
N ALA A 20 -9.36 -8.41 10.39
CA ALA A 20 -9.05 -7.01 10.21
C ALA A 20 -10.30 -6.14 9.98
N ASP A 21 -11.26 -6.62 9.18
CA ASP A 21 -12.54 -5.95 8.92
C ASP A 21 -13.41 -5.88 10.19
N ALA A 22 -13.27 -6.87 11.08
CA ALA A 22 -13.88 -6.86 12.41
C ALA A 22 -13.13 -5.99 13.45
N GLY A 23 -12.01 -5.37 13.06
CA GLY A 23 -11.18 -4.53 13.94
C GLY A 23 -10.17 -5.30 14.79
N ASP A 24 -10.09 -6.63 14.69
CA ASP A 24 -9.06 -7.44 15.35
C ASP A 24 -7.76 -7.43 14.56
N PHE A 25 -7.05 -6.30 14.60
CA PHE A 25 -5.79 -6.14 13.86
C PHE A 25 -4.70 -7.07 14.38
N ARG A 26 -4.63 -7.34 15.69
CA ARG A 26 -3.63 -8.26 16.25
C ARG A 26 -3.90 -9.71 15.85
N GLY A 27 -5.16 -10.13 15.81
CA GLY A 27 -5.54 -11.43 15.27
C GLY A 27 -5.21 -11.56 13.79
N ALA A 28 -5.51 -10.52 12.99
CA ALA A 28 -5.16 -10.48 11.58
C ALA A 28 -3.64 -10.62 11.36
N ILE A 29 -2.81 -9.90 12.13
CA ILE A 29 -1.34 -9.99 12.05
C ILE A 29 -0.86 -11.43 12.33
N ARG A 30 -1.34 -12.07 13.40
CA ARG A 30 -0.98 -13.46 13.72
C ARG A 30 -1.36 -14.45 12.62
N LEU A 31 -2.47 -14.20 11.93
CA LEU A 31 -2.92 -15.05 10.82
C LEU A 31 -2.09 -14.82 9.54
N PHE A 32 -1.55 -13.61 9.35
CA PHE A 32 -0.67 -13.29 8.23
C PHE A 32 0.79 -13.75 8.43
N GLU A 33 1.29 -13.81 9.66
CA GLU A 33 2.67 -14.19 9.99
C GLU A 33 3.14 -15.49 9.31
N PRO A 34 2.41 -16.64 9.36
CA PRO A 34 2.86 -17.87 8.73
C PRO A 34 2.84 -17.84 7.18
N ILE A 35 2.17 -16.85 6.58
CA ILE A 35 2.02 -16.69 5.12
C ILE A 35 2.68 -15.40 4.61
N SER A 36 3.57 -14.79 5.41
CA SER A 36 4.21 -13.50 5.10
C SER A 36 5.37 -13.60 4.09
N ASP A 37 5.21 -14.44 3.07
CA ASP A 37 6.22 -14.75 2.04
C ASP A 37 6.03 -13.94 0.75
N THR A 38 5.20 -12.90 0.77
CA THR A 38 5.00 -11.98 -0.35
C THR A 38 5.03 -10.52 0.08
N SER A 39 5.50 -9.65 -0.80
CA SER A 39 5.50 -8.20 -0.58
C SER A 39 4.10 -7.63 -0.28
N LYS A 40 3.05 -8.23 -0.84
CA LYS A 40 1.64 -7.79 -0.62
C LYS A 40 1.15 -8.11 0.78
N ILE A 41 1.45 -9.30 1.29
CA ILE A 41 1.08 -9.69 2.66
C ILE A 41 1.88 -8.85 3.66
N LEU A 42 3.17 -8.63 3.41
CA LEU A 42 3.98 -7.73 4.23
C LEU A 42 3.43 -6.29 4.24
N VAL A 43 2.95 -5.79 3.11
CA VAL A 43 2.22 -4.50 3.08
C VAL A 43 0.95 -4.55 3.93
N ASN A 44 0.17 -5.64 3.90
CA ASN A 44 -1.00 -5.78 4.77
C ASN A 44 -0.62 -5.76 6.25
N VAL A 45 0.41 -6.52 6.64
CA VAL A 45 0.91 -6.56 8.02
C VAL A 45 1.41 -5.18 8.46
N ALA A 46 2.15 -4.49 7.60
CA ALA A 46 2.62 -3.13 7.85
C ALA A 46 1.47 -2.14 8.07
N LEU A 47 0.44 -2.19 7.23
CA LEU A 47 -0.77 -1.36 7.37
C LEU A 47 -1.54 -1.68 8.65
N LEU A 48 -1.54 -2.93 9.10
CA LEU A 48 -2.19 -3.33 10.37
C LEU A 48 -1.42 -2.79 11.58
N HIS A 49 -0.10 -2.86 11.58
CA HIS A 49 0.73 -2.24 12.61
C HIS A 49 0.55 -0.71 12.64
N ASP A 50 0.49 -0.06 11.48
CA ASP A 50 0.22 1.38 11.39
C ASP A 50 -1.14 1.76 12.02
N ARG A 51 -2.19 0.95 11.78
CA ARG A 51 -3.51 1.11 12.43
C ARG A 51 -3.47 0.93 13.95
N LEU A 52 -2.52 0.14 14.46
CA LEU A 52 -2.27 -0.03 15.89
C LEU A 52 -1.37 1.08 16.48
N GLY A 53 -0.82 1.97 15.64
CA GLY A 53 0.17 2.97 16.05
C GLY A 53 1.58 2.41 16.27
N GLU A 54 1.80 1.15 15.91
CA GLU A 54 3.06 0.39 16.04
C GLU A 54 3.98 0.75 14.84
N ARG A 55 4.49 1.99 14.86
CA ARG A 55 5.19 2.59 13.71
C ARG A 55 6.49 1.89 13.34
N ALA A 56 7.25 1.42 14.31
CA ALA A 56 8.52 0.75 14.06
C ALA A 56 8.31 -0.58 13.32
N GLU A 57 7.29 -1.32 13.74
CA GLU A 57 6.85 -2.57 13.15
C GLU A 57 6.29 -2.36 11.74
N ALA A 58 5.52 -1.28 11.52
CA ALA A 58 5.04 -0.90 10.20
C ALA A 58 6.22 -0.61 9.24
N ILE A 59 7.19 0.19 9.67
CA ILE A 59 8.40 0.52 8.89
C ILE A 59 9.21 -0.73 8.56
N ALA A 60 9.38 -1.65 9.51
CA ALA A 60 10.11 -2.90 9.30
C ALA A 60 9.43 -3.77 8.23
N ASN A 61 8.12 -3.98 8.33
CA ASN A 61 7.37 -4.78 7.37
C ASN A 61 7.34 -4.14 5.97
N PHE A 62 7.22 -2.80 5.86
CA PHE A 62 7.36 -2.13 4.56
C PHE A 62 8.76 -2.28 3.98
N SER A 63 9.79 -2.25 4.82
CA SER A 63 11.17 -2.43 4.37
C SER A 63 11.38 -3.83 3.80
N GLN A 64 10.88 -4.86 4.49
CA GLN A 64 10.89 -6.23 3.98
C GLN A 64 10.08 -6.35 2.68
N ALA A 65 8.91 -5.70 2.58
CA ALA A 65 8.12 -5.71 1.35
C ALA A 65 8.88 -5.09 0.17
N ILE A 66 9.66 -4.03 0.40
CA ILE A 66 10.51 -3.36 -0.59
C ILE A 66 11.71 -4.23 -0.98
N GLU A 67 12.31 -4.95 -0.04
CA GLU A 67 13.37 -5.91 -0.34
C GLU A 67 12.88 -7.05 -1.24
N MET A 68 11.64 -7.50 -1.03
CA MET A 68 11.00 -8.52 -1.88
C MET A 68 10.57 -7.98 -3.25
N ASP A 69 10.04 -6.75 -3.31
CA ASP A 69 9.61 -6.10 -4.54
C ASP A 69 10.02 -4.62 -4.56
N GLY A 70 11.24 -4.37 -5.05
CA GLY A 70 11.81 -3.03 -5.18
C GLY A 70 11.13 -2.13 -6.23
N TYR A 71 10.07 -2.60 -6.90
CA TYR A 71 9.25 -1.80 -7.81
C TYR A 71 7.87 -1.48 -7.24
N LEU A 72 7.54 -1.95 -6.04
CA LEU A 72 6.25 -1.72 -5.38
C LEU A 72 6.16 -0.27 -4.86
N ALA A 73 5.78 0.67 -5.73
CA ALA A 73 5.74 2.10 -5.41
C ALA A 73 4.91 2.43 -4.17
N ILE A 74 3.82 1.68 -3.93
CA ILE A 74 2.95 1.85 -2.75
C ILE A 74 3.67 1.51 -1.44
N ALA A 75 4.59 0.55 -1.43
CA ALA A 75 5.36 0.20 -0.22
C ALA A 75 6.30 1.35 0.18
N TYR A 76 6.99 1.96 -0.79
CA TYR A 76 7.76 3.18 -0.57
C TYR A 76 6.87 4.32 -0.08
N PHE A 77 5.75 4.56 -0.75
CA PHE A 77 4.82 5.63 -0.37
C PHE A 77 4.33 5.48 1.08
N GLN A 78 3.93 4.27 1.47
CA GLN A 78 3.44 4.01 2.83
C GLN A 78 4.53 4.03 3.89
N ARG A 79 5.73 3.54 3.58
CA ARG A 79 6.86 3.68 4.50
C ARG A 79 7.25 5.15 4.69
N GLY A 80 7.16 5.96 3.63
CA GLY A 80 7.34 7.41 3.72
C GLY A 80 6.31 8.09 4.63
N VAL A 81 5.04 7.67 4.58
CA VAL A 81 4.01 8.12 5.52
C VAL A 81 4.35 7.71 6.96
N ALA A 82 4.76 6.47 7.18
CA ALA A 82 5.15 5.99 8.51
C ALA A 82 6.35 6.77 9.08
N TYR A 83 7.38 7.02 8.25
CA TYR A 83 8.52 7.87 8.63
C TYR A 83 8.10 9.31 8.92
N PHE A 84 7.17 9.88 8.15
CA PHE A 84 6.65 11.21 8.43
C PHE A 84 6.00 11.28 9.81
N HIS A 85 5.21 10.27 10.18
CA HIS A 85 4.59 10.19 11.51
C HIS A 85 5.58 9.88 12.63
N ALA A 86 6.73 9.29 12.31
CA ALA A 86 7.86 9.13 13.21
C ALA A 86 8.76 10.38 13.28
N GLU A 87 8.38 11.46 12.60
CA GLU A 87 9.15 12.71 12.48
C GLU A 87 10.53 12.54 11.80
N GLU A 88 10.73 11.42 11.11
CA GLU A 88 11.92 11.12 10.31
C GLU A 88 11.77 11.69 8.89
N TYR A 89 11.64 13.02 8.79
CA TYR A 89 11.24 13.70 7.56
C TYR A 89 12.23 13.51 6.39
N ASP A 90 13.53 13.39 6.66
CA ASP A 90 14.52 13.10 5.60
C ASP A 90 14.25 11.74 4.95
N LYS A 91 13.98 10.72 5.75
CA LYS A 91 13.64 9.37 5.25
C LYS A 91 12.29 9.38 4.52
N ALA A 92 11.31 10.11 5.05
CA ALA A 92 10.01 10.27 4.39
C ALA A 92 10.16 10.88 2.98
N LEU A 93 10.96 11.95 2.85
CA LEU A 93 11.18 12.62 1.57
C LEU A 93 11.89 11.71 0.54
N LEU A 94 12.87 10.92 1.00
CA LEU A 94 13.55 9.92 0.19
C LEU A 94 12.56 8.85 -0.32
N ASP A 95 11.73 8.31 0.56
CA ASP A 95 10.75 7.28 0.21
C ASP A 95 9.65 7.81 -0.73
N PHE A 96 9.18 9.04 -0.53
CA PHE A 96 8.24 9.66 -1.47
C PHE A 96 8.87 9.89 -2.85
N SER A 97 10.15 10.25 -2.90
CA SER A 97 10.88 10.39 -4.17
C SER A 97 11.08 9.03 -4.85
N ALA A 98 11.45 8.00 -4.08
CA ALA A 98 11.54 6.64 -4.58
C ALA A 98 10.18 6.14 -5.12
N ALA A 99 9.08 6.39 -4.41
CA ALA A 99 7.74 6.04 -4.87
C ALA A 99 7.40 6.70 -6.22
N GLN A 100 7.70 7.98 -6.38
CA GLN A 100 7.56 8.71 -7.64
C GLN A 100 8.41 8.09 -8.77
N ASP A 101 9.66 7.73 -8.49
CA ASP A 101 10.54 7.09 -9.47
C ASP A 101 10.02 5.73 -9.92
N LYS A 102 9.45 4.93 -8.98
CA LYS A 102 8.84 3.63 -9.30
C LYS A 102 7.57 3.77 -10.15
N MET A 103 6.93 4.94 -10.19
CA MET A 103 5.83 5.21 -11.12
C MET A 103 6.29 5.31 -12.58
N ARG A 104 7.60 5.43 -12.87
CA ARG A 104 8.17 5.45 -14.23
C ARG A 104 7.45 6.43 -15.15
N THR A 105 7.28 7.67 -14.70
CA THR A 105 6.55 8.77 -15.38
C THR A 105 5.02 8.63 -15.48
N ASN A 106 4.44 7.52 -15.02
CA ASN A 106 2.99 7.41 -14.95
C ASN A 106 2.42 8.41 -13.93
N LEU A 107 1.25 8.96 -14.23
CA LEU A 107 0.53 9.86 -13.31
C LEU A 107 -0.25 9.10 -12.24
N GLU A 108 -0.53 7.81 -12.48
CA GLU A 108 -1.28 6.94 -11.59
C GLU A 108 -0.80 5.49 -11.73
N ILE A 109 -0.80 4.73 -10.63
CA ILE A 109 -0.73 3.26 -10.65
C ILE A 109 -2.05 2.72 -10.09
N ASN A 110 -2.76 1.91 -10.88
CA ASN A 110 -3.93 1.17 -10.41
C ASN A 110 -3.52 -0.17 -9.80
N TYR A 111 -3.77 -0.34 -8.49
CA TYR A 111 -3.48 -1.58 -7.76
C TYR A 111 -4.67 -2.55 -7.69
N GLU A 112 -5.83 -2.22 -8.27
CA GLU A 112 -7.03 -3.07 -8.25
C GLU A 112 -6.73 -4.45 -8.85
N VAL A 113 -5.94 -4.49 -9.92
CA VAL A 113 -5.50 -5.73 -10.60
C VAL A 113 -4.56 -6.59 -9.75
N LEU A 114 -3.99 -6.02 -8.68
CA LEU A 114 -3.16 -6.69 -7.68
C LEU A 114 -3.93 -7.04 -6.41
N GLY A 115 -5.22 -6.72 -6.35
CA GLY A 115 -6.11 -7.03 -5.24
C GLY A 115 -6.23 -5.92 -4.20
N LEU A 116 -5.58 -4.78 -4.40
CA LEU A 116 -5.72 -3.61 -3.53
C LEU A 116 -6.62 -2.59 -4.23
N ASN A 117 -7.79 -2.30 -3.65
CA ASN A 117 -8.70 -1.28 -4.17
C ASN A 117 -8.17 0.14 -3.90
N TYR A 118 -7.09 0.50 -4.59
CA TYR A 118 -6.40 1.77 -4.43
C TYR A 118 -5.68 2.18 -5.73
N LYS A 119 -5.60 3.48 -5.93
CA LYS A 119 -4.90 4.11 -7.04
C LYS A 119 -3.91 5.10 -6.46
N LEU A 120 -2.62 4.81 -6.61
CA LEU A 120 -1.57 5.74 -6.19
C LEU A 120 -1.40 6.81 -7.25
N LYS A 121 -1.68 8.07 -6.91
CA LYS A 121 -1.62 9.18 -7.86
C LYS A 121 -0.44 10.09 -7.57
N LEU A 122 0.19 10.58 -8.64
CA LEU A 122 1.34 11.47 -8.55
C LEU A 122 1.07 12.75 -7.74
N PRO A 123 -0.12 13.40 -7.84
CA PRO A 123 -0.45 14.54 -6.99
C PRO A 123 -0.44 14.24 -5.48
N GLU A 124 -0.82 13.01 -5.08
CA GLU A 124 -0.77 12.60 -3.67
C GLU A 124 0.69 12.53 -3.21
N ILE A 125 1.58 11.97 -4.01
CA ILE A 125 3.02 11.93 -3.70
C ILE A 125 3.60 13.34 -3.62
N HIS A 126 3.29 14.21 -4.59
CA HIS A 126 3.79 15.59 -4.57
C HIS A 126 3.32 16.37 -3.34
N PHE A 127 2.06 16.19 -2.91
CA PHE A 127 1.56 16.82 -1.69
C PHE A 127 2.33 16.35 -0.44
N ASN A 128 2.56 15.05 -0.33
CA ASN A 128 3.32 14.50 0.80
C ASN A 128 4.79 14.96 0.79
N LYS A 129 5.43 15.03 -0.39
CA LYS A 129 6.77 15.63 -0.55
C LYS A 129 6.77 17.09 -0.14
N TRP A 130 5.80 17.88 -0.61
CA TRP A 130 5.66 19.29 -0.27
C TRP A 130 5.52 19.50 1.24
N LEU A 131 4.65 18.72 1.90
CA LEU A 131 4.46 18.78 3.34
C LEU A 131 5.75 18.40 4.10
N THR A 132 6.46 17.40 3.61
CA THR A 132 7.74 16.96 4.21
C THR A 132 8.82 18.03 4.07
N LEU A 133 8.95 18.65 2.89
CA LEU A 133 9.86 19.76 2.64
C LEU A 133 9.56 20.96 3.56
N ARG A 134 8.28 21.24 3.81
CA ARG A 134 7.83 22.24 4.77
C ARG A 134 8.31 21.93 6.19
N LYS A 135 8.16 20.67 6.65
CA LYS A 135 8.61 20.23 7.98
C LYS A 135 10.14 20.25 8.13
N LEU A 136 10.88 19.99 7.05
CA LEU A 136 12.34 20.15 6.99
C LEU A 136 12.82 21.61 6.89
N GLY A 137 11.92 22.59 6.78
CA GLY A 137 12.28 24.00 6.59
C GLY A 137 12.80 24.36 5.19
N GLN A 138 12.75 23.43 4.22
CA GLN A 138 13.20 23.61 2.84
C GLN A 138 12.18 24.43 2.02
N THR A 139 12.05 25.70 2.38
CA THR A 139 10.97 26.59 1.92
C THR A 139 11.02 26.87 0.41
N THR A 140 12.21 26.95 -0.18
CA THR A 140 12.38 27.19 -1.62
C THR A 140 11.89 26.00 -2.44
N GLU A 141 12.34 24.79 -2.11
CA GLU A 141 11.95 23.56 -2.80
C GLU A 141 10.46 23.27 -2.64
N SER A 142 9.94 23.45 -1.42
CA SER A 142 8.52 23.40 -1.13
C SER A 142 7.72 24.36 -2.02
N SER A 143 8.12 25.64 -2.11
CA SER A 143 7.39 26.63 -2.91
C SER A 143 7.39 26.30 -4.41
N ILE A 144 8.52 25.82 -4.93
CA ILE A 144 8.62 25.36 -6.33
C ILE A 144 7.68 24.18 -6.58
N LEU A 145 7.66 23.20 -5.67
CA LEU A 145 6.81 22.02 -5.82
C LEU A 145 5.32 22.39 -5.73
N LEU A 146 4.97 23.28 -4.82
CA LEU A 146 3.61 23.81 -4.69
C LEU A 146 3.16 24.52 -5.98
N GLN A 147 4.01 25.37 -6.56
CA GLN A 147 3.71 26.03 -7.83
C GLN A 147 3.43 25.01 -8.95
N LYS A 148 4.24 23.94 -9.04
CA LYS A 148 4.02 22.84 -10.00
C LYS A 148 2.68 22.14 -9.76
N MET A 149 2.33 21.88 -8.51
CA MET A 149 1.07 21.23 -8.15
C MET A 149 -0.15 22.10 -8.51
N THR A 150 -0.12 23.39 -8.23
CA THR A 150 -1.22 24.32 -8.55
C THR A 150 -1.38 24.51 -10.06
N GLN A 151 -0.28 24.57 -10.81
CA GLN A 151 -0.33 24.66 -12.28
C GLN A 151 -0.92 23.42 -12.95
N ALA A 152 -0.78 22.25 -12.33
CA ALA A 152 -1.31 20.99 -12.85
C ALA A 152 -2.84 20.85 -12.71
N ALA A 153 -3.55 21.89 -12.23
CA ALA A 153 -5.00 21.88 -11.98
C ALA A 153 -5.45 20.65 -11.18
N PRO A 154 -5.11 20.58 -9.88
CA PRO A 154 -5.36 19.41 -9.06
C PRO A 154 -6.86 19.10 -8.98
N SER A 155 -7.20 17.82 -8.83
CA SER A 155 -8.59 17.41 -8.64
C SER A 155 -9.16 18.04 -7.37
N PRO A 156 -10.50 18.22 -7.26
CA PRO A 156 -11.12 18.78 -6.05
C PRO A 156 -10.76 18.04 -4.76
N GLN A 157 -10.47 16.73 -4.87
CA GLN A 157 -10.04 15.87 -3.76
C GLN A 157 -8.66 16.28 -3.19
N MET A 158 -7.81 16.90 -4.00
CA MET A 158 -6.49 17.41 -3.62
C MET A 158 -6.49 18.91 -3.33
N THR A 159 -7.37 19.68 -3.97
CA THR A 159 -7.43 21.14 -3.78
C THR A 159 -7.68 21.53 -2.32
N ALA A 160 -8.69 20.94 -1.68
CA ALA A 160 -9.02 21.28 -0.29
C ALA A 160 -7.89 20.95 0.71
N PRO A 161 -7.25 19.76 0.67
CA PRO A 161 -6.07 19.49 1.49
C PRO A 161 -4.90 20.46 1.26
N ILE A 162 -4.61 20.82 0.00
CA ILE A 162 -3.56 21.77 -0.33
C ILE A 162 -3.85 23.15 0.29
N GLU A 163 -5.05 23.68 0.10
CA GLU A 163 -5.45 24.98 0.65
C GLU A 163 -5.47 24.98 2.18
N ALA A 164 -5.97 23.90 2.80
CA ALA A 164 -5.96 23.75 4.26
C ALA A 164 -4.55 23.74 4.80
N ALA A 165 -3.65 22.97 4.18
CA ALA A 165 -2.26 22.87 4.60
C ALA A 165 -1.46 24.15 4.36
N GLN A 166 -1.85 24.99 3.37
CA GLN A 166 -1.27 26.32 3.19
C GLN A 166 -1.65 27.28 4.33
N LYS A 167 -2.87 27.16 4.87
CA LYS A 167 -3.35 27.98 6.00
C LYS A 167 -2.73 27.54 7.32
N SER A 168 -2.68 26.23 7.56
CA SER A 168 -2.11 25.63 8.78
C SER A 168 -1.07 24.56 8.44
N PRO A 169 0.17 24.95 8.07
CA PRO A 169 1.21 23.99 7.69
C PRO A 169 1.63 23.07 8.83
N GLU A 170 1.46 23.52 10.08
CA GLU A 170 1.86 22.75 11.27
C GLU A 170 0.87 21.62 11.58
N GLU A 171 -0.41 21.84 11.30
CA GLU A 171 -1.53 20.89 11.52
C GLU A 171 -1.74 19.94 10.33
N ALA A 172 -1.10 20.24 9.19
CA ALA A 172 -1.22 19.44 7.99
C ALA A 172 -0.61 18.05 8.17
N ALA A 173 -1.40 17.03 7.80
CA ALA A 173 -1.02 15.63 7.83
C ALA A 173 -0.93 15.04 6.41
N PRO A 174 -0.19 13.94 6.24
CA PRO A 174 -0.14 13.18 5.00
C PRO A 174 -1.53 12.88 4.43
N CYS A 175 -1.69 12.98 3.11
CA CYS A 175 -3.01 12.86 2.46
C CYS A 175 -3.66 11.47 2.63
N SER A 176 -2.91 10.45 3.05
CA SER A 176 -3.45 9.13 3.43
C SER A 176 -4.33 9.17 4.68
N MET A 177 -4.32 10.26 5.45
CA MET A 177 -5.12 10.41 6.67
C MET A 177 -6.60 10.76 6.43
N VAL A 178 -7.04 10.91 5.16
CA VAL A 178 -8.48 11.11 4.86
C VAL A 178 -9.21 9.77 4.76
N ARG A 179 -8.53 8.69 4.37
CA ARG A 179 -9.06 7.31 4.37
C ARG A 179 -7.92 6.31 4.58
N PRO A 180 -8.00 5.42 5.59
CA PRO A 180 -7.04 4.35 5.74
C PRO A 180 -7.05 3.47 4.48
N LEU A 181 -5.86 3.08 4.01
CA LEU A 181 -5.75 2.20 2.87
C LEU A 181 -6.43 0.85 3.15
N PRO A 182 -7.17 0.30 2.17
CA PRO A 182 -7.66 -1.06 2.28
C PRO A 182 -6.47 -2.03 2.28
N LEU A 183 -6.72 -3.26 2.72
CA LEU A 183 -5.73 -4.33 2.64
C LEU A 183 -5.81 -4.98 1.25
N TYR A 184 -4.69 -5.48 0.74
CA TYR A 184 -4.66 -6.37 -0.41
C TYR A 184 -5.57 -7.57 -0.15
N HIS A 185 -6.54 -7.77 -1.04
CA HIS A 185 -7.36 -8.95 -1.12
C HIS A 185 -6.73 -9.96 -2.08
N HIS A 186 -6.81 -11.24 -1.75
CA HIS A 186 -6.34 -12.28 -2.65
C HIS A 186 -7.12 -12.20 -3.98
N LEU A 187 -6.40 -12.14 -5.10
CA LEU A 187 -7.02 -12.10 -6.43
C LEU A 187 -7.84 -13.37 -6.66
N ILE A 188 -9.16 -13.21 -6.76
CA ILE A 188 -10.13 -14.25 -7.14
C ILE A 188 -9.73 -14.95 -8.47
N ASN A 189 -8.86 -14.34 -9.27
CA ASN A 189 -8.35 -14.89 -10.53
C ASN A 189 -7.58 -16.22 -10.39
N TYR A 190 -6.88 -16.47 -9.28
CA TYR A 190 -6.19 -17.76 -9.09
C TYR A 190 -7.19 -18.92 -8.88
N MET A 191 -8.29 -18.70 -8.17
CA MET A 191 -9.36 -19.69 -8.02
C MET A 191 -10.08 -20.00 -9.34
N HIS A 192 -10.24 -19.02 -10.24
CA HIS A 192 -10.79 -19.28 -11.58
C HIS A 192 -9.83 -20.09 -12.47
N MET A 193 -8.51 -19.92 -12.34
CA MET A 193 -7.54 -20.77 -13.03
C MET A 193 -7.50 -22.19 -12.45
N TYR A 194 -7.50 -22.33 -11.12
CA TYR A 194 -7.45 -23.63 -10.45
C TYR A 194 -8.76 -24.44 -10.57
N SER A 195 -9.94 -23.79 -10.50
CA SER A 195 -11.23 -24.45 -10.75
C SER A 195 -11.45 -24.85 -12.21
N ARG A 196 -10.71 -24.24 -13.14
CA ARG A 196 -10.64 -24.68 -14.55
C ARG A 196 -9.69 -25.86 -14.73
N SER A 197 -8.59 -25.94 -13.98
CA SER A 197 -7.69 -27.10 -14.01
C SER A 197 -8.28 -28.35 -13.35
N GLU A 198 -9.00 -28.22 -12.22
CA GLU A 198 -9.71 -29.34 -11.57
C GLU A 198 -10.76 -29.96 -12.51
N ARG A 199 -11.52 -29.12 -13.23
CA ARG A 199 -12.45 -29.56 -14.28
C ARG A 199 -11.76 -30.25 -15.47
N TYR A 200 -10.49 -29.93 -15.72
CA TYR A 200 -9.69 -30.55 -16.78
C TYR A 200 -9.15 -31.92 -16.35
N THR A 201 -8.72 -32.06 -15.09
CA THR A 201 -8.23 -33.33 -14.53
C THR A 201 -9.36 -34.34 -14.27
N ASP A 202 -10.54 -33.90 -13.80
CA ASP A 202 -11.69 -34.77 -13.60
C ASP A 202 -12.25 -35.31 -14.94
N ARG A 203 -12.31 -34.48 -15.98
CA ARG A 203 -12.71 -34.91 -17.33
C ARG A 203 -11.74 -35.91 -17.97
N ARG A 204 -10.48 -35.95 -17.52
CA ARG A 204 -9.47 -36.91 -18.00
C ARG A 204 -9.55 -38.21 -17.19
N ARG A 205 -9.71 -38.14 -15.86
CA ARG A 205 -9.97 -39.32 -15.02
C ARG A 205 -11.24 -40.07 -15.43
N ALA A 206 -12.34 -39.35 -15.68
CA ALA A 206 -13.59 -39.94 -16.16
C ALA A 206 -13.49 -40.58 -17.57
N ARG A 207 -12.45 -40.28 -18.36
CA ARG A 207 -12.24 -40.79 -19.72
C ARG A 207 -11.36 -42.04 -19.78
N TYR A 208 -10.66 -42.38 -18.69
CA TYR A 208 -9.73 -43.52 -18.60
C TYR A 208 -10.09 -44.53 -17.51
N SER A 209 -11.29 -44.42 -16.92
CA SER A 209 -11.86 -45.45 -16.06
C SER A 209 -12.63 -46.46 -16.93
N TYR A 210 -11.92 -47.44 -17.49
CA TYR A 210 -12.47 -48.67 -18.10
C TYR A 210 -11.82 -49.88 -17.42
#